data_AF-A0A9X7DM23-F1
#
_entry.id   AF-A0A9X7DM23-F1
#
_cell.length_a   1.000
_cell.length_b   1.000
_cell.length_c   1.000
_cell.angle_alpha   90.00
_cell.angle_beta   90.00
_cell.angle_gamma   90.00
#
_symmetry.space_group_name_H-M   'P 1'
#
loop_
_entity.id
_entity.type
_entity.pdbx_description
1 polymer ?
#
loop_
_entity_poly.entity_id
_entity_poly.type
_entity_poly.pdbx_seq_one_letter_code
_entity_poly.pdbx_strand_id
1 'polypeptide(L)'
;MKKLFIFFSIFWLTACENNSLSIVVKEYDVGKLNIKFSENKAYNIGANYKGMPVFKDTKKALKQAKLDYKEAFKAIALEYKLKPISHHNYKEYEVYSWQTTVMNERIQKQCVDISKFLDIYENSFP
;
A
#
# COMPACT_ATOMS: atom_id res chain seq x y z
N MET A 1 31.52 32.42 50.40
CA MET A 1 30.37 32.87 49.58
C MET A 1 30.11 31.85 48.50
N LYS A 2 29.04 31.05 48.64
CA LYS A 2 28.64 29.99 47.69
C LYS A 2 28.11 30.64 46.41
N LYS A 3 28.72 30.38 45.25
CA LYS A 3 28.12 30.70 43.95
C LYS A 3 27.35 29.47 43.48
N LEU A 4 26.03 29.57 43.55
CA LEU A 4 25.07 28.59 43.04
C LEU A 4 25.04 28.73 41.51
N PHE A 5 25.64 27.79 40.79
CA PHE A 5 25.51 27.71 39.34
C PHE A 5 24.25 26.90 39.01
N ILE A 6 23.19 27.59 38.63
CA ILE A 6 22.01 27.00 37.96
C ILE A 6 22.23 27.25 36.47
N PHE A 7 22.39 26.19 35.68
CA PHE A 7 22.18 26.29 34.23
C PHE A 7 21.49 25.03 33.70
N PHE A 8 20.21 25.23 33.40
CA PHE A 8 19.33 24.59 32.41
C PHE A 8 19.77 23.22 31.85
N SER A 9 19.16 22.16 32.38
CA SER A 9 18.98 20.92 31.63
C SER A 9 18.03 21.18 30.47
N ILE A 10 18.57 21.38 29.27
CA ILE A 10 17.78 21.31 28.04
C ILE A 10 17.61 19.82 27.75
N PHE A 11 16.55 19.23 28.29
CA PHE A 11 16.01 17.97 27.78
C PHE A 11 15.56 18.24 26.33
N TRP A 12 16.40 17.89 25.36
CA TRP A 12 15.98 17.71 23.97
C TRP A 12 15.00 16.54 23.95
N LEU A 13 13.71 16.81 24.15
CA LEU A 13 12.67 15.95 23.64
C LEU A 13 12.68 16.13 22.13
N THR A 14 13.55 15.41 21.42
CA THR A 14 13.32 15.18 20.00
C THR A 14 12.01 14.42 19.91
N ALA A 15 10.98 15.15 19.47
CA ALA A 15 9.67 14.59 19.17
C ALA A 15 9.88 13.27 18.42
N CYS A 16 9.18 12.23 18.83
CA CYS A 16 9.03 11.05 17.99
C CYS A 16 8.47 11.55 16.65
N GLU A 17 9.31 11.64 15.62
CA GLU A 17 8.83 11.71 14.25
C GLU A 17 8.10 10.39 14.01
N ASN A 18 6.79 10.39 14.22
CA ASN A 18 5.91 9.29 13.87
C ASN A 18 5.80 9.25 12.35
N ASN A 19 6.91 8.92 11.68
CA ASN A 19 7.00 8.74 10.24
C ASN A 19 6.26 7.44 9.89
N SER A 20 4.93 7.51 9.87
CA SER A 20 4.07 6.42 9.46
C SER A 20 4.22 6.19 7.96
N LEU A 21 4.42 4.94 7.55
CA LEU A 21 4.56 4.55 6.14
C LEU A 21 3.33 4.90 5.29
N SER A 22 2.16 5.02 5.92
CA SER A 22 0.90 5.41 5.26
C SER A 22 0.81 6.88 4.86
N ILE A 23 1.71 7.74 5.38
CA ILE A 23 1.64 9.18 5.14
C ILE A 23 2.40 9.53 3.86
N VAL A 24 1.70 10.21 2.95
CA VAL A 24 2.31 10.82 1.76
C VAL A 24 3.03 12.10 2.17
N VAL A 25 4.33 12.18 1.92
CA VAL A 25 5.15 13.36 2.25
C VAL A 25 5.57 14.16 1.03
N LYS A 26 5.41 13.61 -0.18
CA LYS A 26 5.69 14.26 -1.46
C LYS A 26 4.97 13.58 -2.63
N GLU A 27 4.94 14.25 -3.78
CA GLU A 27 4.46 13.65 -5.03
C GLU A 27 5.41 12.53 -5.49
N TYR A 28 4.85 11.57 -6.26
CA TYR A 28 5.58 10.45 -6.84
C TYR A 28 5.42 10.46 -8.36
N ASP A 29 6.51 10.18 -9.06
CA ASP A 29 6.49 10.02 -10.52
C ASP A 29 5.86 8.68 -10.89
N VAL A 30 4.54 8.70 -11.13
CA VAL A 30 3.75 7.50 -11.48
C VAL A 30 4.19 6.87 -12.81
N GLY A 31 4.96 7.57 -13.65
CA GLY A 31 5.55 7.01 -14.86
C GLY A 31 6.58 5.92 -14.59
N LYS A 32 7.09 5.82 -13.35
CA LYS A 32 8.01 4.75 -12.91
C LYS A 32 7.31 3.45 -12.52
N LEU A 33 5.98 3.45 -12.42
CA LEU A 33 5.21 2.27 -12.03
C LEU A 33 5.08 1.31 -13.21
N ASN A 34 5.20 0.01 -12.94
CA ASN A 34 4.96 -1.04 -13.93
C ASN A 34 3.46 -1.41 -14.07
N ILE A 35 2.57 -0.50 -13.67
CA ILE A 35 1.10 -0.65 -13.75
C ILE A 35 0.49 0.67 -14.19
N LYS A 36 -0.53 0.59 -15.04
CA LYS A 36 -1.33 1.75 -15.44
C LYS A 36 -2.74 1.59 -14.87
N PHE A 37 -3.06 2.36 -13.84
CA PHE A 37 -4.40 2.40 -13.28
C PHE A 37 -5.37 3.17 -14.19
N SER A 38 -6.66 2.97 -13.96
CA SER A 38 -7.69 3.88 -14.51
C SER A 38 -7.49 5.29 -13.95
N GLU A 39 -8.05 6.31 -14.61
CA GLU A 39 -7.98 7.72 -14.15
C GLU A 39 -8.84 8.01 -12.90
N ASN A 40 -9.16 6.98 -12.12
CA ASN A 40 -9.90 7.09 -10.89
C ASN A 40 -9.01 7.66 -9.77
N LYS A 41 -9.48 8.72 -9.12
CA LYS A 41 -8.77 9.40 -8.00
C LYS A 41 -8.44 8.48 -6.82
N ALA A 42 -9.11 7.33 -6.69
CA ALA A 42 -8.78 6.30 -5.71
C ALA A 42 -7.34 5.76 -5.85
N TYR A 43 -6.77 5.82 -7.06
CA TYR A 43 -5.40 5.40 -7.35
C TYR A 43 -4.40 6.56 -7.37
N ASN A 44 -4.75 7.73 -6.84
CA ASN A 44 -3.76 8.79 -6.67
C ASN A 44 -2.63 8.30 -5.75
N ILE A 45 -1.40 8.41 -6.21
CA ILE A 45 -0.20 7.94 -5.53
C ILE A 45 0.68 9.13 -5.16
N GLY A 46 1.34 9.02 -4.01
CA GLY A 46 2.47 9.86 -3.64
C GLY A 46 3.60 9.00 -3.09
N ALA A 47 4.61 9.61 -2.49
CA ALA A 47 5.71 8.90 -1.85
C ALA A 47 5.65 9.02 -0.34
N ASN A 48 5.91 7.93 0.38
CA ASN A 48 6.11 7.98 1.82
C ASN A 48 7.53 8.49 2.18
N TYR A 49 7.83 8.58 3.48
CA TYR A 49 9.13 9.11 3.96
C TYR A 49 10.35 8.28 3.50
N LYS A 50 10.14 7.00 3.14
CA LYS A 50 11.18 6.14 2.53
C LYS A 50 11.31 6.32 1.01
N GLY A 51 10.48 7.17 0.41
CA GLY A 51 10.44 7.38 -1.04
C GLY A 51 9.70 6.28 -1.82
N MET A 52 9.00 5.38 -1.14
CA MET A 52 8.24 4.30 -1.77
C MET A 52 6.86 4.81 -2.23
N PRO A 53 6.32 4.32 -3.36
CA PRO A 53 4.99 4.70 -3.81
C PRO A 53 3.93 4.19 -2.82
N VAL A 54 3.00 5.08 -2.45
CA VAL A 54 1.86 4.77 -1.59
C VAL A 54 0.60 5.43 -2.14
N PHE A 55 -0.55 4.78 -2.00
CA PHE A 55 -1.83 5.40 -2.32
C PHE A 55 -2.14 6.52 -1.34
N LYS A 56 -2.57 7.69 -1.84
CA LYS A 56 -2.98 8.84 -1.00
C LYS A 56 -4.15 8.50 -0.08
N ASP A 57 -4.99 7.56 -0.48
CA ASP A 57 -6.04 6.96 0.36
C ASP A 57 -6.07 5.44 0.13
N THR A 58 -5.28 4.71 0.92
CA THR A 58 -5.11 3.26 0.85
C THR A 58 -6.44 2.50 0.94
N LYS A 59 -7.40 2.98 1.76
CA LYS A 59 -8.72 2.34 1.90
C LYS A 59 -9.57 2.52 0.64
N LYS A 60 -9.57 3.72 0.05
CA LYS A 60 -10.28 3.95 -1.23
C LYS A 60 -9.64 3.17 -2.37
N ALA A 61 -8.31 3.09 -2.42
CA ALA A 61 -7.58 2.31 -3.41
C ALA A 61 -8.03 0.83 -3.38
N LEU A 62 -8.06 0.20 -2.20
CA LEU A 62 -8.52 -1.19 -2.08
C LEU A 62 -10.00 -1.34 -2.45
N LYS A 63 -10.85 -0.38 -2.09
CA LYS A 63 -12.27 -0.40 -2.48
C LYS A 63 -12.43 -0.35 -4.00
N GLN A 64 -11.64 0.47 -4.70
CA GLN A 64 -11.69 0.56 -6.15
C GLN A 64 -11.12 -0.70 -6.82
N ALA A 65 -9.98 -1.21 -6.33
CA ALA A 65 -9.38 -2.45 -6.84
C ALA A 65 -10.35 -3.63 -6.77
N LYS A 66 -11.14 -3.75 -5.70
CA LYS A 66 -12.20 -4.77 -5.56
C LYS A 66 -13.25 -4.71 -6.67
N LEU A 67 -13.51 -3.53 -7.23
CA LEU A 67 -14.45 -3.35 -8.33
C LEU A 67 -13.78 -3.65 -9.67
N ASP A 68 -12.59 -3.09 -9.89
CA ASP A 68 -11.88 -3.19 -11.16
C ASP A 68 -11.37 -4.61 -11.45
N TYR A 69 -10.95 -5.33 -10.40
CA TYR A 69 -10.40 -6.69 -10.48
C TYR A 69 -11.32 -7.75 -9.85
N LYS A 70 -12.63 -7.48 -9.81
CA LYS A 70 -13.63 -8.32 -9.13
C LYS A 70 -13.57 -9.79 -9.53
N GLU A 71 -13.41 -10.06 -10.82
CA GLU A 71 -13.37 -11.44 -11.35
C GLU A 71 -12.12 -12.18 -10.87
N ALA A 72 -10.95 -11.54 -10.94
CA ALA A 72 -9.71 -12.13 -10.47
C ALA A 72 -9.67 -12.33 -8.96
N PHE A 73 -10.10 -11.34 -8.16
CA PHE A 73 -10.23 -11.53 -6.72
C PHE A 73 -11.16 -12.69 -6.36
N LYS A 74 -12.28 -12.86 -7.09
CA LYS A 74 -13.19 -13.99 -6.89
C LYS A 74 -12.52 -15.31 -7.27
N ALA A 75 -11.78 -15.35 -8.39
CA ALA A 75 -11.11 -16.56 -8.85
C ALA A 75 -10.04 -17.04 -7.86
N ILE A 76 -9.17 -16.13 -7.41
CA ILE A 76 -8.15 -16.41 -6.38
C ILE A 76 -8.81 -16.91 -5.08
N ALA A 77 -9.87 -16.24 -4.63
CA ALA A 77 -10.58 -16.64 -3.42
C ALA A 77 -11.16 -18.07 -3.52
N LEU A 78 -11.71 -18.44 -4.68
CA LEU A 78 -12.27 -19.77 -4.91
C LEU A 78 -11.18 -20.85 -4.99
N GLU A 79 -10.12 -20.59 -5.75
CA GLU A 79 -9.02 -21.54 -5.97
C GLU A 79 -8.30 -21.88 -4.65
N TYR A 80 -8.02 -20.87 -3.83
CA TYR A 80 -7.26 -21.02 -2.58
C TYR A 80 -8.13 -21.00 -1.31
N LYS A 81 -9.46 -21.05 -1.47
CA LYS A 81 -10.44 -21.05 -0.35
C LYS A 81 -10.28 -19.88 0.63
N LEU A 82 -9.93 -18.70 0.10
CA LEU A 82 -9.71 -17.49 0.90
C LEU A 82 -11.02 -16.77 1.21
N LYS A 83 -11.05 -16.05 2.33
CA LYS A 83 -12.07 -15.01 2.56
C LYS A 83 -11.93 -13.90 1.51
N PRO A 84 -12.99 -13.15 1.19
CA PRO A 84 -12.88 -11.98 0.32
C PRO A 84 -11.76 -11.03 0.76
N ILE A 85 -11.05 -10.46 -0.21
CA ILE A 85 -9.92 -9.57 0.03
C ILE A 85 -10.26 -8.45 1.02
N SER A 86 -9.36 -8.19 1.94
CA SER A 86 -9.41 -7.18 2.99
C SER A 86 -8.00 -6.78 3.40
N HIS A 87 -7.89 -5.78 4.28
CA HIS A 87 -6.59 -5.43 4.84
C HIS A 87 -5.97 -6.54 5.70
N HIS A 88 -6.74 -7.50 6.23
CA HIS A 88 -6.19 -8.54 7.10
C HIS A 88 -5.57 -9.72 6.32
N ASN A 89 -5.91 -9.87 5.04
CA ASN A 89 -5.50 -11.01 4.22
C ASN A 89 -4.89 -10.60 2.87
N TYR A 90 -4.51 -9.33 2.67
CA TYR A 90 -3.98 -8.88 1.38
C TYR A 90 -2.69 -9.61 0.98
N LYS A 91 -1.84 -9.97 1.94
CA LYS A 91 -0.60 -10.73 1.68
C LYS A 91 -0.87 -12.11 1.08
N GLU A 92 -1.98 -12.76 1.46
CA GLU A 92 -2.38 -14.04 0.84
C GLU A 92 -2.72 -13.81 -0.64
N TYR A 93 -3.46 -12.75 -0.95
CA TYR A 93 -3.79 -12.42 -2.34
C TYR A 93 -2.59 -11.97 -3.16
N GLU A 94 -1.62 -11.29 -2.55
CA GLU A 94 -0.37 -10.91 -3.19
C GLU A 94 0.39 -12.15 -3.67
N VAL A 95 0.60 -13.12 -2.78
CA VAL A 95 1.25 -14.41 -3.10
C VAL A 95 0.45 -15.20 -4.14
N TYR A 96 -0.86 -15.38 -3.92
CA TYR A 96 -1.66 -16.27 -4.75
C TYR A 96 -2.08 -15.68 -6.09
N SER A 97 -2.10 -14.36 -6.24
CA SER A 97 -2.32 -13.72 -7.54
C SER A 97 -1.24 -14.07 -8.57
N TRP A 98 0.00 -14.34 -8.10
CA TRP A 98 1.08 -14.84 -8.95
C TRP A 98 0.98 -16.34 -9.27
N GLN A 99 0.34 -17.11 -8.38
CA GLN A 99 0.33 -18.59 -8.45
C GLN A 99 -0.93 -19.17 -9.10
N THR A 100 -1.98 -18.36 -9.31
CA THR A 100 -3.27 -18.81 -9.84
C THR A 100 -3.15 -19.54 -11.17
N THR A 101 -3.87 -20.67 -11.30
CA THR A 101 -3.84 -21.54 -12.47
C THR A 101 -5.01 -21.30 -13.45
N VAL A 102 -5.77 -20.23 -13.25
CA VAL A 102 -6.92 -19.87 -14.08
C VAL A 102 -6.50 -19.67 -15.54
N MET A 103 -7.07 -20.46 -16.46
CA MET A 103 -6.72 -20.43 -17.90
C MET A 103 -7.34 -19.27 -18.69
N ASN A 104 -8.14 -18.42 -18.06
CA ASN A 104 -8.76 -17.27 -18.72
C ASN A 104 -7.78 -16.09 -18.76
N GLU A 105 -7.31 -15.72 -19.96
CA GLU A 105 -6.30 -14.66 -20.16
C GLU A 105 -6.69 -13.30 -19.56
N ARG A 106 -7.97 -12.92 -19.63
CA ARG A 106 -8.46 -11.66 -19.05
C ARG A 106 -8.33 -11.69 -17.53
N ILE A 107 -8.63 -12.81 -16.89
CA ILE A 107 -8.48 -13.00 -15.45
C ILE A 107 -6.99 -13.04 -15.08
N GLN A 108 -6.15 -13.75 -15.84
CA GLN A 108 -4.70 -13.79 -15.61
C GLN A 108 -4.08 -12.38 -15.64
N LYS A 109 -4.47 -11.55 -16.62
CA LYS A 109 -4.01 -10.15 -16.68
C LYS A 109 -4.40 -9.37 -15.42
N GLN A 110 -5.65 -9.53 -14.96
CA GLN A 110 -6.10 -8.90 -13.72
C GLN A 110 -5.32 -9.43 -12.49
N CYS A 111 -4.93 -10.70 -12.46
CA CYS A 111 -4.09 -11.25 -11.39
C CYS A 111 -2.70 -10.59 -11.35
N VAL A 112 -2.08 -10.37 -12.50
CA VAL A 112 -0.82 -9.60 -12.60
C VAL A 112 -1.01 -8.16 -12.11
N ASP A 113 -2.11 -7.52 -12.50
CA ASP A 113 -2.41 -6.15 -12.05
C ASP A 113 -2.73 -6.08 -10.55
N ILE A 114 -3.36 -7.11 -9.97
CA ILE A 114 -3.57 -7.26 -8.52
C ILE A 114 -2.23 -7.34 -7.79
N SER A 115 -1.29 -8.18 -8.24
CA SER A 115 0.04 -8.30 -7.63
C SER A 115 0.73 -6.93 -7.57
N LYS A 116 0.81 -6.23 -8.70
CA LYS A 116 1.41 -4.89 -8.77
C LYS A 116 0.68 -3.84 -7.94
N PHE A 117 -0.65 -3.95 -7.85
CA PHE A 117 -1.44 -3.10 -6.95
C PHE A 117 -1.07 -3.36 -5.48
N LEU A 118 -0.91 -4.63 -5.10
CA LEU A 118 -0.61 -5.03 -3.73
C LEU A 118 0.82 -4.63 -3.31
N ASP A 119 1.80 -4.69 -4.22
CA ASP A 119 3.16 -4.14 -3.99
C ASP A 119 3.14 -2.66 -3.58
N ILE A 120 2.21 -1.86 -4.12
CA ILE A 120 2.04 -0.45 -3.74
C ILE A 120 1.20 -0.32 -2.47
N TYR A 121 0.17 -1.16 -2.33
CA TYR A 121 -0.72 -1.17 -1.18
C TYR A 121 0.06 -1.46 0.12
N GLU A 122 0.98 -2.42 0.08
CA GLU A 122 1.76 -2.85 1.24
C GLU A 122 2.67 -1.75 1.80
N ASN A 123 3.16 -0.84 0.94
CA ASN A 123 4.02 0.28 1.33
C ASN A 123 3.36 1.27 2.31
N SER A 124 2.06 1.13 2.57
CA SER A 124 1.33 1.91 3.58
C SER A 124 1.42 1.33 4.99
N PHE A 125 1.98 0.13 5.17
CA PHE A 125 1.93 -0.60 6.44
C PHE A 125 3.34 -0.93 6.99
N PRO A 126 3.49 -1.03 8.33
CA PRO A 126 4.75 -1.43 8.97
C PRO A 126 5.25 -2.82 8.57
#